data_AF-A0AAW9I4B6-F1
#
_entry.id   AF-A0AAW9I4B6-F1
#
_cell.length_a   1.000
_cell.length_b   1.000
_cell.length_c   1.000
_cell.angle_alpha   90.00
_cell.angle_beta   90.00
_cell.angle_gamma   90.00
#
_symmetry.space_group_name_H-M   'P 1'
#
loop_
_entity.id
_entity.type
_entity.pdbx_description
1 polymer ?
#
loop_
_entity_poly.entity_id
_entity_poly.type
_entity_poly.pdbx_seq_one_letter_code
_entity_poly.pdbx_strand_id
1 'polypeptide(L)' 'LVDVPVIAVPTSVGYGANFDGLAPLLAMLNSCASGISVVNIDNGFGAGYLASTINKLK' A
#
# COMPACT_ATOMS: atom_id res chain seq x y z
N LEU A 1 15.79 3.85 6.17
CA LEU A 1 14.80 3.59 5.10
C LEU A 1 15.32 2.43 4.25
N VAL A 2 14.47 1.72 3.51
CA VAL A 2 14.87 0.55 2.69
C VAL A 2 15.16 0.95 1.23
N ASP A 3 16.05 0.23 0.55
CA ASP A 3 16.47 0.53 -0.83
C ASP A 3 15.60 -0.14 -1.90
N VAL A 4 14.44 -0.69 -1.50
CA VAL A 4 13.53 -1.43 -2.38
C VAL A 4 12.17 -0.73 -2.48
N PRO A 5 11.44 -0.88 -3.60
CA PRO A 5 10.07 -0.38 -3.70
C PRO A 5 9.17 -1.00 -2.63
N VAL A 6 8.27 -0.18 -2.06
CA VAL A 6 7.30 -0.61 -1.05
C VAL A 6 5.90 -0.56 -1.66
N ILE A 7 5.12 -1.62 -1.47
CA ILE A 7 3.71 -1.65 -1.89
C ILE A 7 2.86 -1.60 -0.62
N ALA A 8 2.08 -0.54 -0.47
CA ALA A 8 1.26 -0.31 0.70
C ALA A 8 -0.18 -0.72 0.43
N VAL A 9 -0.72 -1.62 1.27
CA VAL A 9 -2.09 -2.12 1.20
C VAL A 9 -2.85 -1.62 2.42
N PRO A 10 -3.74 -0.62 2.29
CA PRO A 10 -4.58 -0.20 3.40
C PRO A 10 -5.61 -1.28 3.72
N THR A 11 -5.91 -1.50 4.99
CA THR A 11 -6.85 -2.55 5.44
C THR A 11 -8.18 -1.94 5.91
N SER A 12 -9.30 -2.54 5.53
CA SER A 12 -10.63 -2.08 6.00
C SER A 12 -10.85 -2.33 7.49
N VAL A 13 -10.11 -3.28 8.06
CA VAL A 13 -10.14 -3.64 9.47
C VAL A 13 -9.01 -2.97 10.26
N GLY A 14 -9.28 -2.64 11.52
CA GLY A 14 -8.35 -1.94 12.40
C GLY A 14 -9.06 -1.35 13.62
N TYR A 15 -8.30 -0.99 14.66
CA TYR A 15 -8.85 -0.37 15.86
C TYR A 15 -8.97 1.15 15.72
N GLY A 16 -9.97 1.72 16.40
CA GLY A 16 -10.15 3.17 16.49
C GLY A 16 -10.77 3.79 15.24
N ALA A 17 -10.30 4.98 14.86
CA ALA A 17 -10.79 5.78 13.75
C ALA A 17 -10.33 5.23 12.38
N ASN A 18 -10.54 3.94 12.12
CA ASN A 18 -10.09 3.29 10.88
C ASN A 18 -10.93 3.69 9.66
N PHE A 19 -12.22 4.00 9.88
CA PHE A 19 -13.18 4.41 8.85
C PHE A 19 -13.17 3.49 7.62
N ASP A 20 -13.36 2.18 7.84
CA ASP A 20 -13.35 1.14 6.79
C ASP A 20 -12.13 1.20 5.86
N GLY A 21 -10.98 1.60 6.39
CA GLY A 21 -9.72 1.70 5.66
C GLY A 21 -9.43 3.05 5.02
N LEU A 22 -10.33 4.04 5.14
CA LEU A 22 -10.07 5.40 4.65
C LEU A 22 -8.94 6.09 5.42
N ALA A 23 -8.88 5.90 6.74
CA ALA A 23 -7.80 6.48 7.54
C ALA A 23 -6.42 5.94 7.11
N PRO A 24 -6.17 4.62 7.03
CA PRO A 24 -4.88 4.10 6.57
C PRO A 24 -4.63 4.43 5.08
N LEU A 25 -5.64 4.43 4.21
CA LEU A 25 -5.49 4.83 2.81
C LEU A 25 -4.96 6.26 2.68
N LEU A 26 -5.60 7.21 3.36
CA LEU A 26 -5.19 8.61 3.35
C LEU A 26 -3.82 8.81 4.00
N ALA A 27 -3.54 8.10 5.10
CA ALA A 27 -2.22 8.14 5.74
C ALA A 27 -1.10 7.62 4.82
N MET A 28 -1.33 6.51 4.11
CA MET A 28 -0.36 5.94 3.18
C MET A 28 -0.13 6.85 1.97
N LEU A 29 -1.21 7.40 1.37
CA LEU A 29 -1.12 8.32 0.23
C LEU A 29 -0.43 9.64 0.59
N ASN A 30 -0.71 10.17 1.78
CA ASN A 30 -0.15 11.44 2.24
C ASN A 30 1.25 11.31 2.87
N SER A 31 1.82 10.10 2.91
CA SER A 31 3.15 9.87 3.51
C SER A 31 4.29 10.59 2.78
N CYS A 32 4.10 10.92 1.49
CA CYS A 32 5.10 11.53 0.61
C CYS A 32 6.45 10.77 0.56
N ALA A 33 6.48 9.52 1.04
CA ALA A 33 7.67 8.70 0.97
C ALA A 33 7.95 8.39 -0.51
N SER A 34 9.22 8.44 -0.91
CA SER A 34 9.59 8.03 -2.27
C SER A 34 9.63 6.50 -2.37
N GLY A 35 9.24 5.95 -3.53
CA GLY A 35 9.30 4.51 -3.78
C GLY A 35 8.15 3.69 -3.19
N ILE A 36 7.09 4.32 -2.69
CA ILE A 36 5.84 3.67 -2.26
C ILE A 36 4.81 3.70 -3.39
N SER A 37 4.17 2.55 -3.62
CA SER A 37 2.94 2.43 -4.41
C SER A 37 1.80 2.01 -3.50
N VAL A 38 0.74 2.82 -3.42
CA VAL A 38 -0.46 2.49 -2.63
C VAL A 38 -1.49 1.80 -3.53
N VAL A 39 -2.08 0.71 -3.06
CA VAL A 39 -3.20 0.03 -3.75
C VAL A 39 -4.53 0.29 -3.04
N ASN A 40 -5.63 -0.16 -3.64
CA ASN A 40 -6.96 -0.06 -3.03
C ASN A 40 -7.03 -0.80 -1.69
N ILE A 41 -7.99 -0.41 -0.86
CA ILE A 41 -8.28 -1.05 0.44
C ILE A 41 -8.49 -2.56 0.24
N ASP A 42 -7.83 -3.36 1.07
CA ASP A 42 -7.79 -4.82 1.07
C ASP A 42 -7.32 -5.47 -0.24
N ASN A 43 -6.79 -4.71 -1.19
CA ASN A 43 -6.40 -5.23 -2.50
C ASN A 43 -5.02 -5.92 -2.48
N GLY A 44 -4.91 -6.97 -1.67
CA GLY A 44 -3.70 -7.81 -1.59
C GLY A 44 -3.35 -8.49 -2.91
N PHE A 45 -4.35 -8.82 -3.74
CA PHE A 45 -4.12 -9.36 -5.07
C PHE A 45 -3.39 -8.35 -5.97
N GLY A 46 -3.89 -7.11 -6.05
CA GLY A 46 -3.27 -6.04 -6.82
C GLY A 46 -1.84 -5.74 -6.35
N ALA A 47 -1.60 -5.81 -5.04
CA ALA A 47 -0.26 -5.67 -4.48
C ALA A 47 0.68 -6.80 -4.94
N GLY A 48 0.24 -8.06 -4.87
CA GLY A 48 1.03 -9.21 -5.32
C GLY A 48 1.30 -9.19 -6.83
N TYR A 49 0.30 -8.81 -7.63
CA TYR A 49 0.46 -8.65 -9.08
C TYR A 49 1.48 -7.56 -9.42
N LEU A 50 1.39 -6.40 -8.76
CA LEU A 50 2.32 -5.29 -8.94
C LEU A 50 3.73 -5.69 -8.50
N ALA A 51 3.88 -6.40 -7.38
CA ALA A 51 5.16 -6.94 -6.92
C ALA A 51 5.80 -7.89 -7.95
N SER A 52 5.00 -8.81 -8.51
CA SER A 52 5.45 -9.74 -9.55
C SER A 52 5.89 -8.99 -10.81
N THR A 53 5.13 -7.96 -11.20
CA THR A 53 5.47 -7.12 -12.35
C THR A 53 6.78 -6.39 -12.13
N ILE A 54 6.97 -5.74 -10.97
CA ILE A 54 8.24 -5.06 -10.61
C ILE A 54 9.41 -6.04 -10.65
N ASN A 55 9.25 -7.24 -10.10
CA ASN A 55 10.32 -8.25 -10.09
C ASN A 55 10.74 -8.72 -11.49
N LYS A 56 9.84 -8.63 -12.49
CA LYS A 56 10.13 -8.97 -13.88
C LYS A 56 10.71 -7.81 -14.71
N LEU A 57 10.76 -6.59 -14.15
CA LEU A 57 11.42 -5.45 -14.78
C LEU A 57 12.96 -5.48 -14.59
N LYS A 58 13.47 -6.43 -13.81
CA LYS A 58 14.89 -6.69 -13.63
C LYS A 58 15.47 -7.53 -14.76
#